data_AF-A0A5C4W029-F1
#
_entry.id   AF-A0A5C4W029-F1
#
_cell.length_a   1.000
_cell.length_b   1.000
_cell.length_c   1.000
_cell.angle_alpha   90.00
_cell.angle_beta   90.00
_cell.angle_gamma   90.00
#
_symmetry.space_group_name_H-M   'P 1'
#
loop_
_entity.id
_entity.type
_entity.pdbx_description
1 polymer ?
#
loop_
_entity_poly.entity_id
_entity_poly.type
_entity_poly.pdbx_seq_one_letter_code
_entity_poly.pdbx_strand_id
1 'polypeptide(L)'
;MELPSQLAGVHSMVEDVAPFPPPDEEERLGSARAWIDLGLALRTASAEMEPAARHLWQTNEGADVAAFKKHWEGEDGPGRQLAAGSEAALQSGIGTLIYVLLRAMWKGLIIYVLVWLAISLLAAVLTGPAVREFIRLAKVRGARMSLTTIRESLRQLISGILRDTLRKARGILSNLGVVFAAPVVSPALAVWKLDYGMMDSDEDARRRTEEVLRETPAGREALAWAKKHGITVIFNHSDLNDSEGIVGLGDFNDELDVLRIGGANTRSPEDLAATFVHEVNHARHQGGPNPLTMGREEFVNAAVQEEIDGEIRGHEFRVQLAAARGEPYTGSSDYGRAYQAAVHDENYRRSEQGLPELTADEAQRVGDRAGREALQEWARSTGYYEQFNRQYDLRFLEPIKILGTPS
;
A
#
# COMPACT_ATOMS: atom_id res chain seq x y z
N MET A 1 -5.00 -22.03 -18.85
CA MET A 1 -5.97 -21.85 -17.73
C MET A 1 -6.93 -20.73 -18.08
N GLU A 2 -8.23 -21.03 -18.01
CA GLU A 2 -9.32 -20.09 -18.29
C GLU A 2 -9.88 -19.48 -17.00
N LEU A 3 -10.48 -18.29 -17.11
CA LEU A 3 -11.19 -17.67 -16.01
C LEU A 3 -12.54 -18.39 -15.84
N PRO A 4 -12.86 -18.92 -14.64
CA PRO A 4 -14.19 -19.48 -14.38
C PRO A 4 -15.27 -18.44 -14.68
N SER A 5 -16.29 -18.82 -15.45
CA SER A 5 -17.34 -17.89 -15.91
C SER A 5 -18.10 -17.21 -14.76
N GLN A 6 -18.19 -17.86 -13.60
CA GLN A 6 -18.78 -17.34 -12.38
C GLN A 6 -18.01 -16.13 -11.81
N LEU A 7 -16.72 -16.02 -12.13
CA LEU A 7 -15.87 -14.91 -11.66
C LEU A 7 -15.79 -13.76 -12.67
N ALA A 8 -16.33 -13.89 -13.88
CA ALA A 8 -16.25 -12.87 -14.92
C ALA A 8 -16.85 -11.52 -14.46
N GLY A 9 -17.99 -11.56 -13.76
CA GLY A 9 -18.61 -10.34 -13.22
C GLY A 9 -17.73 -9.64 -12.19
N VAL A 10 -17.09 -10.39 -11.30
CA VAL A 10 -16.19 -9.84 -10.27
C VAL A 10 -14.87 -9.37 -10.88
N HIS A 11 -14.36 -10.10 -11.88
CA HIS A 11 -13.14 -9.74 -12.61
C HIS A 11 -13.26 -8.39 -13.31
N SER A 12 -14.43 -8.09 -13.90
CA SER A 12 -14.67 -6.79 -14.55
C SER A 12 -14.45 -5.58 -13.63
N MET A 13 -14.51 -5.75 -12.31
CA MET A 13 -14.29 -4.69 -11.32
C MET A 13 -12.79 -4.38 -11.08
N VAL A 14 -11.90 -5.29 -11.48
CA VAL A 14 -10.45 -5.23 -11.24
C VAL A 14 -9.61 -5.48 -12.49
N GLU A 15 -10.23 -5.65 -13.66
CA GLU A 15 -9.59 -6.07 -14.90
C GLU A 15 -8.46 -5.13 -15.35
N ASP A 16 -8.63 -3.83 -15.15
CA ASP A 16 -7.66 -2.81 -15.55
C ASP A 16 -6.33 -2.92 -14.79
N VAL A 17 -6.36 -3.35 -13.52
CA VAL A 17 -5.14 -3.59 -12.73
C VAL A 17 -4.65 -5.03 -12.84
N ALA A 18 -5.58 -5.97 -13.08
CA ALA A 18 -5.34 -7.40 -13.16
C ALA A 18 -5.93 -8.04 -14.42
N PRO A 19 -5.35 -7.76 -15.60
CA PRO A 19 -5.82 -8.36 -16.84
C PRO A 19 -5.63 -9.88 -16.76
N PHE A 20 -6.63 -10.63 -17.22
CA PHE A 20 -6.58 -12.09 -17.28
C PHE A 20 -6.11 -12.52 -18.68
N PRO A 21 -4.87 -13.00 -18.85
CA PRO A 21 -4.33 -13.27 -20.18
C PRO A 21 -5.05 -14.43 -20.90
N PRO A 22 -4.98 -14.53 -22.25
CA PRO A 22 -5.58 -15.64 -22.99
C PRO A 22 -4.98 -17.00 -22.58
N PRO A 23 -5.67 -18.13 -22.80
CA PRO A 23 -5.23 -19.46 -22.38
C PRO A 23 -4.22 -20.10 -23.35
N ASP A 24 -3.07 -19.46 -23.58
CA ASP A 24 -2.01 -19.91 -24.51
C ASP A 24 -0.88 -20.69 -23.82
N GLU A 25 -1.06 -21.09 -22.55
CA GLU A 25 0.01 -21.69 -21.74
C GLU A 25 0.51 -23.03 -22.30
N GLU A 26 -0.39 -23.86 -22.85
CA GLU A 26 -0.04 -25.17 -23.40
C GLU A 26 0.78 -25.06 -24.68
N GLU A 27 0.40 -24.16 -25.59
CA GLU A 27 1.14 -23.86 -26.81
C GLU A 27 2.56 -23.38 -26.49
N ARG A 28 2.68 -22.43 -25.55
CA ARG A 28 3.99 -21.90 -25.12
C ARG A 28 4.83 -22.95 -24.41
N LEU A 29 4.22 -23.83 -23.62
CA LEU A 29 4.93 -24.96 -23.00
C LEU A 29 5.43 -25.94 -24.06
N GLY A 30 4.65 -26.19 -25.12
CA GLY A 30 5.07 -26.94 -26.29
C GLY A 30 6.28 -26.31 -26.97
N SER A 31 6.25 -24.99 -27.21
CA SER A 31 7.38 -24.24 -27.76
C SER A 31 8.63 -24.32 -26.88
N ALA A 32 8.48 -24.15 -25.56
CA ALA A 32 9.58 -24.28 -24.61
C ALA A 32 10.25 -25.66 -24.67
N ARG A 33 9.45 -26.74 -24.73
CA ARG A 33 9.96 -28.11 -24.89
C ARG A 33 10.70 -28.30 -26.20
N ALA A 34 10.14 -27.84 -27.31
CA ALA A 34 10.79 -27.96 -28.63
C ALA A 34 12.17 -27.27 -28.66
N TRP A 35 12.32 -26.11 -28.02
CA TRP A 35 13.61 -25.43 -27.88
C TRP A 35 14.61 -26.20 -27.01
N ILE A 36 14.14 -26.78 -25.90
CA ILE A 36 14.99 -27.62 -25.04
C ILE A 36 15.46 -28.86 -25.80
N ASP A 37 14.54 -29.56 -26.49
CA ASP A 37 14.84 -30.77 -27.24
C ASP A 37 15.83 -30.49 -28.37
N LEU A 38 15.66 -29.38 -29.10
CA LEU A 38 16.61 -28.91 -30.11
C LEU A 38 17.99 -28.65 -29.49
N GLY A 39 18.03 -27.94 -28.36
CA GLY A 39 19.28 -27.63 -27.67
C GLY A 39 20.01 -28.90 -27.22
N LEU A 40 19.28 -29.91 -26.72
CA LEU A 40 19.85 -31.22 -26.37
C LEU A 40 20.34 -31.98 -27.61
N ALA A 41 19.57 -31.98 -28.69
CA ALA A 41 19.96 -32.63 -29.95
C ALA A 41 21.23 -32.03 -30.55
N LEU A 42 21.32 -30.69 -30.61
CA LEU A 42 22.52 -29.98 -31.06
C LEU A 42 23.73 -30.28 -30.18
N ARG A 43 23.52 -30.40 -28.86
CA ARG A 43 24.59 -30.76 -27.92
C ARG A 43 25.15 -32.15 -28.19
N THR A 44 24.27 -33.12 -28.39
CA THR A 44 24.64 -34.50 -28.72
C THR A 44 25.36 -34.56 -30.05
N ALA A 45 24.84 -33.90 -31.09
CA ALA A 45 25.48 -33.83 -32.40
C ALA A 45 26.88 -33.19 -32.31
N SER A 46 27.02 -32.10 -31.55
CA SER A 46 28.33 -31.45 -31.31
C SER A 46 29.30 -32.41 -30.61
N ALA A 47 28.85 -33.17 -29.61
CA ALA A 47 29.67 -34.14 -28.89
C ALA A 47 30.13 -35.32 -29.76
N GLU A 48 29.35 -35.72 -30.77
CA GLU A 48 29.70 -36.78 -31.72
C GLU A 48 30.61 -36.28 -32.85
N MET A 49 30.35 -35.08 -33.38
CA MET A 49 31.13 -34.50 -34.48
C MET A 49 32.53 -34.08 -34.06
N GLU A 50 32.71 -33.61 -32.83
CA GLU A 50 34.01 -33.11 -32.35
C GLU A 50 35.12 -34.18 -32.31
N PRO A 51 34.90 -35.41 -31.80
CA PRO A 51 35.85 -36.52 -31.95
C PRO A 51 36.09 -36.93 -33.40
N ALA A 52 35.05 -36.95 -34.24
CA ALA A 52 35.17 -37.34 -35.65
C ALA A 52 36.01 -36.34 -36.45
N ALA A 53 35.76 -35.04 -36.26
CA ALA A 53 36.56 -33.96 -36.83
C ALA A 53 38.02 -34.06 -36.36
N ARG A 54 38.24 -34.27 -35.04
CA ARG A 54 39.57 -34.51 -34.47
C ARG A 54 40.30 -35.69 -35.09
N HIS A 55 39.61 -36.81 -35.27
CA HIS A 55 40.18 -37.99 -35.88
C HIS A 55 40.64 -37.71 -37.32
N LEU A 56 39.87 -36.94 -38.09
CA LEU A 56 40.16 -36.61 -39.48
C LEU A 56 41.51 -35.88 -39.63
N TRP A 57 41.80 -34.88 -38.80
CA TRP A 57 43.10 -34.19 -38.87
C TRP A 57 44.22 -34.83 -38.04
N GLN A 58 43.93 -35.83 -37.22
CA GLN A 58 44.96 -36.65 -36.56
C GLN A 58 45.47 -37.78 -37.46
N THR A 59 44.65 -38.25 -38.39
CA THR A 59 44.98 -39.40 -39.27
C THR A 59 45.34 -39.00 -40.70
N ASN A 60 45.15 -37.73 -41.06
CA ASN A 60 45.44 -37.21 -42.39
C ASN A 60 46.34 -35.98 -42.30
N GLU A 61 47.12 -35.73 -43.35
CA GLU A 61 47.99 -34.56 -43.50
C GLU A 61 47.71 -33.87 -44.85
N GLY A 62 48.10 -32.60 -44.97
CA GLY A 62 47.98 -31.83 -46.20
C GLY A 62 47.28 -30.48 -46.03
N ALA A 63 47.32 -29.67 -47.10
CA ALA A 63 46.77 -28.31 -47.09
C ALA A 63 45.25 -28.27 -46.82
N ASP A 64 44.51 -29.23 -47.37
CA ASP A 64 43.05 -29.32 -47.20
C ASP A 64 42.66 -29.67 -45.76
N VAL A 65 43.40 -30.59 -45.13
CA VAL A 65 43.20 -30.97 -43.72
C VAL A 65 43.49 -29.76 -42.80
N ALA A 66 44.54 -28.99 -43.09
CA ALA A 66 44.86 -27.77 -42.36
C ALA A 66 43.78 -26.69 -42.55
N ALA A 67 43.24 -26.54 -43.76
CA ALA A 67 42.14 -25.62 -44.04
C ALA A 67 40.85 -26.02 -43.32
N PHE A 68 40.50 -27.32 -43.32
CA PHE A 68 39.36 -27.86 -42.58
C PHE A 68 39.50 -27.61 -41.08
N LYS A 69 40.65 -27.95 -40.48
CA LYS A 69 40.91 -27.70 -39.06
C LYS A 69 40.78 -26.21 -38.73
N LYS A 70 41.39 -25.34 -39.53
CA LYS A 70 41.30 -23.88 -39.34
C LYS A 70 39.86 -23.38 -39.42
N HIS A 71 39.06 -23.91 -40.34
CA HIS A 71 37.64 -23.55 -40.45
C HIS A 71 36.82 -24.09 -39.27
N TRP A 72 37.05 -25.34 -38.86
CA TRP A 72 36.35 -25.97 -37.74
C TRP A 72 36.59 -25.26 -36.40
N GLU A 73 37.86 -24.95 -36.11
CA GLU A 73 38.30 -24.30 -34.85
C GLU A 73 38.08 -22.77 -34.84
N GLY A 74 37.78 -22.19 -36.01
CA GLY A 74 37.53 -20.76 -36.18
C GLY A 74 36.38 -20.24 -35.31
N GLU A 75 36.35 -18.93 -35.08
CA GLU A 75 35.32 -18.29 -34.25
C GLU A 75 33.90 -18.55 -34.81
N ASP A 76 33.75 -18.46 -36.13
CA ASP A 76 32.52 -18.80 -36.86
C ASP A 76 32.50 -20.25 -37.35
N GLY A 77 33.40 -21.09 -36.83
CA GLY A 77 33.54 -22.48 -37.24
C GLY A 77 32.33 -23.34 -36.85
N PRO A 78 32.00 -24.38 -37.63
CA PRO A 78 30.88 -25.27 -37.34
C PRO A 78 30.88 -25.84 -35.91
N GLY A 79 32.05 -26.18 -35.37
CA GLY A 79 32.18 -26.70 -34.00
C GLY A 79 31.68 -25.72 -32.94
N ARG A 80 32.08 -24.44 -33.04
CA ARG A 80 31.63 -23.38 -32.12
C ARG A 80 30.17 -23.01 -32.34
N GLN A 81 29.72 -22.92 -33.58
CA GLN A 81 28.33 -22.59 -33.92
C GLN A 81 27.35 -23.66 -33.41
N LEU A 82 27.70 -24.95 -33.47
CA LEU A 82 26.88 -26.02 -32.90
C LEU A 82 26.78 -25.93 -31.37
N ALA A 83 27.89 -25.64 -30.68
CA ALA A 83 27.91 -25.47 -29.23
C ALA A 83 27.10 -24.24 -28.80
N ALA A 84 27.32 -23.09 -29.45
CA ALA A 84 26.60 -21.86 -29.18
C ALA A 84 25.10 -22.00 -29.50
N GLY A 85 24.75 -22.65 -30.61
CA GLY A 85 23.36 -22.91 -31.00
C GLY A 85 22.64 -23.83 -30.01
N SER A 86 23.31 -24.87 -29.50
CA SER A 86 22.78 -25.72 -28.43
C SER A 86 22.48 -24.92 -27.17
N GLU A 87 23.43 -24.08 -26.73
CA GLU A 87 23.26 -23.26 -25.54
C GLU A 87 22.13 -22.23 -25.70
N ALA A 88 22.08 -21.53 -26.84
CA ALA A 88 21.04 -20.55 -27.13
C ALA A 88 19.64 -21.19 -27.17
N ALA A 89 19.52 -22.38 -27.77
CA ALA A 89 18.26 -23.12 -27.81
C ALA A 89 17.81 -23.55 -26.40
N LEU A 90 18.72 -24.08 -25.57
CA LEU A 90 18.43 -24.43 -24.17
C LEU A 90 18.00 -23.21 -23.36
N GLN A 91 18.73 -22.09 -23.47
CA GLN A 91 18.40 -20.84 -22.77
C GLN A 91 17.03 -20.31 -23.19
N SER A 92 16.72 -20.33 -24.49
CA SER A 92 15.42 -19.90 -25.02
C SER A 92 14.29 -20.78 -24.50
N GLY A 93 14.49 -22.09 -24.47
CA GLY A 93 13.51 -23.04 -23.94
C GLY A 93 13.26 -22.87 -22.44
N ILE A 94 14.32 -22.75 -21.64
CA ILE A 94 14.22 -22.51 -20.19
C ILE A 94 13.56 -21.15 -19.90
N GLY A 95 13.96 -20.09 -20.60
CA GLY A 95 13.36 -18.76 -20.43
C GLY A 95 11.86 -18.76 -20.74
N THR A 96 11.47 -19.43 -21.82
CA THR A 96 10.05 -19.61 -22.20
C THR A 96 9.29 -20.41 -21.14
N LEU A 97 9.87 -21.50 -20.62
CA LEU A 97 9.27 -22.31 -19.56
C LEU A 97 9.01 -21.46 -18.29
N ILE A 98 10.00 -20.70 -17.84
CA ILE A 98 9.88 -19.82 -16.66
C ILE A 98 8.75 -18.80 -16.88
N TYR A 99 8.69 -18.19 -18.07
CA TYR A 99 7.63 -17.24 -18.42
C TYR A 99 6.23 -17.88 -18.33
N VAL A 100 6.06 -19.10 -18.88
CA VAL A 100 4.78 -19.83 -18.81
C VAL A 100 4.37 -20.10 -17.36
N LEU A 101 5.30 -20.55 -16.52
CA LEU A 101 5.03 -20.83 -15.10
C LEU A 101 4.60 -19.56 -14.35
N LEU A 102 5.31 -18.45 -14.56
CA LEU A 102 4.97 -17.16 -13.93
C LEU A 102 3.59 -16.67 -14.35
N ARG A 103 3.24 -16.80 -15.64
CA ARG A 103 1.93 -16.42 -16.15
C ARG A 103 0.81 -17.30 -15.57
N ALA A 104 1.03 -18.61 -15.50
CA ALA A 104 0.07 -19.54 -14.89
C ALA A 104 -0.15 -19.21 -13.40
N MET A 105 0.93 -18.92 -12.68
CA MET A 105 0.88 -18.50 -11.28
C MET A 105 0.11 -17.18 -11.11
N TRP A 106 0.38 -16.16 -11.94
CA TRP A 106 -0.35 -14.89 -11.93
C TRP A 106 -1.86 -15.10 -12.11
N LYS A 107 -2.27 -15.92 -13.08
CA LYS A 107 -3.68 -16.28 -13.26
C LYS A 107 -4.27 -16.98 -12.03
N GLY A 108 -3.51 -17.88 -11.40
CA GLY A 108 -3.94 -18.58 -10.18
C GLY A 108 -4.19 -17.61 -9.02
N LEU A 109 -3.32 -16.62 -8.87
CA LEU A 109 -3.45 -15.56 -7.86
C LEU A 109 -4.65 -14.65 -8.14
N ILE A 110 -4.89 -14.28 -9.40
CA ILE A 110 -6.10 -13.54 -9.79
C ILE A 110 -7.33 -14.34 -9.38
N ILE A 111 -7.42 -15.62 -9.76
CA ILE A 111 -8.58 -16.46 -9.42
C ILE A 111 -8.77 -16.52 -7.91
N TYR A 112 -7.70 -16.71 -7.13
CA TYR A 112 -7.76 -16.73 -5.68
C TYR A 112 -8.36 -15.44 -5.09
N VAL A 113 -7.85 -14.27 -5.50
CA VAL A 113 -8.37 -12.96 -5.05
C VAL A 113 -9.83 -12.76 -5.48
N LEU A 114 -10.19 -13.16 -6.69
CA LEU A 114 -11.55 -13.04 -7.21
C LEU A 114 -12.56 -13.93 -6.49
N VAL A 115 -12.19 -15.16 -6.13
CA VAL A 115 -13.04 -16.06 -5.33
C VAL A 115 -13.35 -15.42 -3.98
N TRP A 116 -12.32 -14.88 -3.31
CA TRP A 116 -12.50 -14.21 -2.03
C TRP A 116 -13.32 -12.92 -2.15
N LEU A 117 -13.10 -12.14 -3.21
CA LEU A 117 -13.89 -10.95 -3.49
C LEU A 117 -15.36 -11.32 -3.73
N ALA A 118 -15.63 -12.37 -4.51
CA ALA A 118 -16.98 -12.87 -4.72
C ALA A 118 -17.66 -13.27 -3.40
N ILE A 119 -16.96 -13.99 -2.52
CA ILE A 119 -17.47 -14.39 -1.20
C ILE A 119 -17.80 -13.15 -0.34
N SER A 120 -16.91 -12.15 -0.31
CA SER A 120 -17.17 -10.92 0.47
C SER A 120 -18.32 -10.09 -0.07
N LEU A 121 -18.43 -9.98 -1.40
CA LEU A 121 -19.55 -9.28 -2.02
C LEU A 121 -20.87 -10.00 -1.76
N LEU A 122 -20.87 -11.34 -1.73
CA LEU A 122 -22.04 -12.13 -1.36
C LEU A 122 -22.43 -11.90 0.12
N ALA A 123 -21.46 -11.89 1.04
CA ALA A 123 -21.71 -11.60 2.44
C ALA A 123 -22.29 -10.18 2.65
N ALA A 124 -21.84 -9.21 1.84
CA ALA A 124 -22.35 -7.85 1.85
C ALA A 124 -23.82 -7.73 1.39
N VAL A 125 -24.37 -8.71 0.68
CA VAL A 125 -25.81 -8.71 0.32
C VAL A 125 -26.69 -8.81 1.57
N LEU A 126 -26.17 -9.41 2.65
CA LEU A 126 -26.88 -9.54 3.91
C LEU A 126 -26.84 -8.25 4.74
N THR A 127 -26.07 -7.24 4.32
CA THR A 127 -25.99 -5.94 4.97
C THR A 127 -26.90 -4.93 4.25
N GLY A 128 -27.37 -3.91 4.97
CA GLY A 128 -28.30 -2.91 4.42
C GLY A 128 -27.74 -2.17 3.19
N PRO A 129 -28.60 -1.48 2.39
CA PRO A 129 -28.19 -0.92 1.09
C PRO A 129 -26.98 0.03 1.13
N ALA A 130 -26.85 0.84 2.18
CA ALA A 130 -25.74 1.76 2.38
C ALA A 130 -24.42 1.02 2.69
N VAL A 131 -24.47 0.10 3.66
CA VAL A 131 -23.32 -0.72 4.08
C VAL A 131 -22.84 -1.60 2.93
N ARG A 132 -23.76 -2.15 2.13
CA ARG A 132 -23.43 -2.99 0.98
C ARG A 132 -22.59 -2.25 -0.07
N GLU A 133 -22.98 -1.02 -0.42
CA GLU A 133 -22.24 -0.24 -1.42
C GLU A 133 -20.84 0.14 -0.92
N PHE A 134 -20.73 0.46 0.36
CA PHE A 134 -19.44 0.67 1.01
C PHE A 134 -18.56 -0.59 0.96
N ILE A 135 -19.07 -1.74 1.43
CA ILE A 135 -18.31 -3.00 1.41
C ILE A 135 -17.89 -3.32 -0.02
N ARG A 136 -18.76 -3.08 -1.01
CA ARG A 136 -18.42 -3.28 -2.42
C ARG A 136 -17.22 -2.44 -2.83
N LEU A 137 -17.26 -1.13 -2.62
CA LEU A 137 -16.17 -0.22 -2.99
C LEU A 137 -14.87 -0.55 -2.23
N ALA A 138 -14.96 -0.75 -0.91
CA ALA A 138 -13.82 -1.07 -0.06
C ALA A 138 -13.15 -2.40 -0.45
N LYS A 139 -13.94 -3.46 -0.66
CA LYS A 139 -13.40 -4.79 -1.03
C LYS A 139 -12.85 -4.79 -2.45
N VAL A 140 -13.49 -4.10 -3.40
CA VAL A 140 -12.96 -3.93 -4.76
C VAL A 140 -11.64 -3.16 -4.72
N ARG A 141 -11.56 -2.04 -4.00
CA ARG A 141 -10.32 -1.27 -3.84
C ARG A 141 -9.21 -2.10 -3.20
N GLY A 142 -9.51 -2.79 -2.10
CA GLY A 142 -8.56 -3.68 -1.43
C GLY A 142 -8.07 -4.82 -2.33
N ALA A 143 -8.95 -5.41 -3.16
CA ALA A 143 -8.56 -6.39 -4.16
C ALA A 143 -7.63 -5.78 -5.22
N ARG A 144 -7.94 -4.57 -5.72
CA ARG A 144 -7.11 -3.86 -6.70
C ARG A 144 -5.71 -3.55 -6.14
N MET A 145 -5.63 -3.09 -4.90
CA MET A 145 -4.36 -2.84 -4.21
C MET A 145 -3.56 -4.13 -4.06
N SER A 146 -4.20 -5.19 -3.55
CA SER A 146 -3.56 -6.51 -3.41
C SER A 146 -2.97 -6.99 -4.74
N LEU A 147 -3.75 -6.93 -5.82
CA LEU A 147 -3.32 -7.35 -7.15
C LEU A 147 -2.19 -6.48 -7.71
N THR A 148 -2.23 -5.17 -7.46
CA THR A 148 -1.17 -4.24 -7.88
C THR A 148 0.13 -4.52 -7.14
N THR A 149 0.07 -4.70 -5.82
CA THR A 149 1.23 -5.07 -4.99
C THR A 149 1.83 -6.40 -5.44
N ILE A 150 1.00 -7.43 -5.63
CA ILE A 150 1.45 -8.74 -6.12
C ILE A 150 2.12 -8.60 -7.49
N ARG A 151 1.52 -7.84 -8.40
CA ARG A 151 2.07 -7.61 -9.75
C ARG A 151 3.44 -6.94 -9.68
N GLU A 152 3.61 -5.95 -8.82
CA GLU A 152 4.89 -5.25 -8.67
C GLU A 152 5.95 -6.16 -8.02
N SER A 153 5.58 -6.94 -6.99
CA SER A 153 6.47 -7.96 -6.43
C SER A 153 6.91 -8.99 -7.46
N LEU A 154 5.98 -9.47 -8.31
CA LEU A 154 6.33 -10.38 -9.42
C LEU A 154 7.25 -9.71 -10.44
N ARG A 155 7.02 -8.44 -10.78
CA ARG A 155 7.88 -7.67 -11.69
C ARG A 155 9.30 -7.54 -11.13
N GLN A 156 9.44 -7.27 -9.84
CA GLN A 156 10.73 -7.19 -9.15
C GLN A 156 11.43 -8.56 -9.13
N LEU A 157 10.73 -9.63 -8.79
CA LEU A 157 11.24 -11.00 -8.83
C LEU A 157 11.74 -11.38 -10.23
N ILE A 158 10.95 -11.10 -11.27
CA ILE A 158 11.32 -11.36 -12.67
C ILE A 158 12.59 -10.60 -13.05
N SER A 159 12.68 -9.32 -12.66
CA SER A 159 13.84 -8.48 -12.95
C SER A 159 15.11 -8.94 -12.23
N GLY A 160 14.97 -9.56 -11.06
CA GLY A 160 16.08 -10.22 -10.35
C GLY A 160 16.48 -11.53 -11.03
N ILE A 161 15.49 -12.41 -11.26
CA ILE A 161 15.71 -13.72 -11.88
C ILE A 161 16.32 -13.57 -13.27
N LEU A 162 15.82 -12.70 -14.16
CA LEU A 162 16.40 -12.54 -15.50
C LEU A 162 17.87 -12.11 -15.46
N ARG A 163 18.25 -11.24 -14.51
CA ARG A 163 19.64 -10.80 -14.34
C ARG A 163 20.56 -11.92 -13.86
N ASP A 164 20.07 -12.79 -12.98
CA ASP A 164 20.86 -13.85 -12.36
C ASP A 164 20.82 -15.18 -13.14
N THR A 165 19.72 -15.48 -13.82
CA THR A 165 19.53 -16.72 -14.61
C THR A 165 20.45 -16.74 -15.82
N LEU A 166 20.70 -15.58 -16.43
CA LEU A 166 21.72 -15.41 -17.47
C LEU A 166 23.14 -15.70 -16.96
N ARG A 167 23.38 -15.67 -15.64
CA ARG A 167 24.70 -15.97 -15.05
C ARG A 167 24.79 -17.34 -14.37
N LYS A 168 23.66 -17.94 -13.96
CA LYS A 168 23.62 -19.12 -13.07
C LYS A 168 22.60 -20.18 -13.49
N ALA A 169 22.46 -20.46 -14.78
CA ALA A 169 21.50 -21.42 -15.35
C ALA A 169 21.58 -22.89 -14.82
N ARG A 170 22.45 -23.20 -13.85
CA ARG A 170 22.57 -24.54 -13.24
C ARG A 170 21.96 -24.68 -11.83
N GLY A 171 21.69 -23.58 -11.12
CA GLY A 171 21.28 -23.62 -9.70
C GLY A 171 19.78 -23.37 -9.40
N ILE A 172 18.99 -23.02 -10.42
CA ILE A 172 17.68 -22.37 -10.21
C ILE A 172 16.53 -23.37 -10.03
N LEU A 173 16.63 -24.57 -10.61
CA LEU A 173 15.54 -25.56 -10.55
C LEU A 173 15.24 -26.06 -9.13
N SER A 174 16.20 -26.00 -8.19
CA SER A 174 15.98 -26.44 -6.79
C SER A 174 15.29 -25.41 -5.91
N ASN A 175 15.35 -24.11 -6.25
CA ASN A 175 14.91 -23.03 -5.35
C ASN A 175 13.56 -22.41 -5.72
N LEU A 176 12.99 -22.76 -6.88
CA LEU A 176 11.71 -22.19 -7.35
C LEU A 176 10.55 -22.47 -6.37
N GLY A 177 10.53 -23.62 -5.69
CA GLY A 177 9.43 -23.96 -4.77
C GLY A 177 9.29 -23.06 -3.53
N VAL A 178 10.40 -22.51 -3.01
CA VAL A 178 10.41 -21.72 -1.76
C VAL A 178 10.15 -20.23 -2.02
N VAL A 179 10.63 -19.71 -3.15
CA VAL A 179 10.53 -18.28 -3.49
C VAL A 179 9.08 -17.85 -3.80
N PHE A 180 8.22 -18.77 -4.26
CA PHE A 180 6.85 -18.42 -4.67
C PHE A 180 5.78 -18.55 -3.59
N ALA A 181 6.04 -19.23 -2.48
CA ALA A 181 5.03 -19.45 -1.43
C ALA A 181 4.94 -18.33 -0.39
N ALA A 182 6.05 -17.65 -0.07
CA ALA A 182 6.13 -16.78 1.11
C ALA A 182 5.70 -15.30 0.90
N PRO A 183 6.10 -14.57 -0.16
CA PRO A 183 5.86 -13.12 -0.21
C PRO A 183 4.49 -12.71 -0.77
N VAL A 184 3.76 -13.60 -1.44
CA VAL A 184 2.50 -13.26 -2.13
C VAL A 184 1.26 -13.42 -1.24
N VAL A 185 1.33 -14.29 -0.23
CA VAL A 185 0.17 -14.62 0.62
C VAL A 185 -0.09 -13.55 1.69
N SER A 186 0.94 -12.87 2.21
CA SER A 186 0.78 -11.91 3.33
C SER A 186 -0.06 -10.66 3.01
N PRO A 187 0.14 -9.94 1.88
CA PRO A 187 -0.65 -8.72 1.59
C PRO A 187 -2.13 -9.05 1.33
N ALA A 188 -2.36 -10.17 0.62
CA ALA A 188 -3.68 -10.71 0.36
C ALA A 188 -4.34 -11.36 1.59
N LEU A 189 -3.69 -11.40 2.76
CA LEU A 189 -4.33 -11.74 4.03
C LEU A 189 -4.53 -10.50 4.91
N ALA A 190 -3.66 -9.49 4.82
CA ALA A 190 -3.75 -8.25 5.59
C ALA A 190 -5.03 -7.45 5.29
N VAL A 191 -5.38 -7.27 4.01
CA VAL A 191 -6.65 -6.64 3.58
C VAL A 191 -7.89 -7.41 4.08
N TRP A 192 -7.72 -8.68 4.40
CA TRP A 192 -8.81 -9.61 4.75
C TRP A 192 -8.97 -9.82 6.25
N LYS A 193 -7.98 -9.41 7.05
CA LYS A 193 -8.08 -9.29 8.52
C LYS A 193 -8.86 -8.05 8.97
N LEU A 194 -9.43 -7.27 8.04
CA LEU A 194 -10.47 -6.29 8.38
C LEU A 194 -11.68 -7.05 8.94
N ASP A 195 -11.70 -7.19 10.27
CA ASP A 195 -12.72 -7.85 11.03
C ASP A 195 -14.09 -7.22 10.69
N TYR A 196 -15.10 -8.05 10.38
CA TYR A 196 -16.42 -7.55 9.98
C TYR A 196 -17.08 -6.71 11.07
N GLY A 197 -16.72 -6.94 12.35
CA GLY A 197 -17.14 -6.10 13.47
C GLY A 197 -16.63 -4.65 13.41
N MET A 198 -15.57 -4.38 12.64
CA MET A 198 -15.06 -3.01 12.43
C MET A 198 -15.88 -2.20 11.42
N MET A 199 -16.80 -2.83 10.67
CA MET A 199 -17.61 -2.17 9.63
C MET A 199 -19.07 -1.91 10.05
N ASP A 200 -19.44 -2.21 11.30
CA ASP A 200 -20.75 -1.82 11.83
C ASP A 200 -20.71 -0.34 12.20
N SER A 201 -21.49 0.46 11.47
CA SER A 201 -21.61 1.90 11.71
C SER A 201 -22.90 2.19 12.46
N ASP A 202 -22.81 2.87 13.58
CA ASP A 202 -23.96 3.43 14.31
C ASP A 202 -24.58 4.56 13.47
N GLU A 203 -25.64 4.21 12.75
CA GLU A 203 -26.36 5.11 11.85
C GLU A 203 -27.04 6.28 12.58
N ASP A 204 -27.44 6.08 13.84
CA ASP A 204 -28.05 7.13 14.66
C ASP A 204 -27.00 8.10 15.20
N ALA A 205 -25.83 7.61 15.59
CA ALA A 205 -24.68 8.46 15.92
C ALA A 205 -24.20 9.26 14.71
N ARG A 206 -24.13 8.64 13.53
CA ARG A 206 -23.82 9.33 12.27
C ARG A 206 -24.78 10.49 12.02
N ARG A 207 -26.10 10.21 12.03
CA ARG A 207 -27.12 11.24 11.76
C ARG A 207 -27.01 12.43 12.72
N ARG A 208 -26.93 12.17 14.02
CA ARG A 208 -26.80 13.22 15.05
C ARG A 208 -25.50 14.01 14.90
N THR A 209 -24.39 13.34 14.60
CA THR A 209 -23.10 14.00 14.36
C THR A 209 -23.16 14.92 13.14
N GLU A 210 -23.74 14.46 12.04
CA GLU A 210 -23.92 15.29 10.85
C GLU A 210 -24.86 16.48 11.07
N GLU A 211 -25.86 16.37 11.93
CA GLU A 211 -26.70 17.50 12.34
C GLU A 211 -25.85 18.59 13.01
N VAL A 212 -25.01 18.23 13.99
CA VAL A 212 -24.10 19.18 14.65
C VAL A 212 -23.07 19.76 13.67
N LEU A 213 -22.48 18.94 12.80
CA LEU A 213 -21.53 19.42 11.78
C LEU A 213 -22.14 20.50 10.86
N ARG A 214 -23.45 20.44 10.59
CA ARG A 214 -24.13 21.43 9.74
C ARG A 214 -24.32 22.78 10.40
N GLU A 215 -24.22 22.87 11.73
CA GLU A 215 -24.39 24.12 12.47
C GLU A 215 -23.23 25.10 12.20
N THR A 216 -22.02 24.61 11.94
CA THR A 216 -20.82 25.43 11.82
C THR A 216 -20.26 25.51 10.39
N PRO A 217 -19.61 26.61 9.99
CA PRO A 217 -18.86 26.68 8.73
C PRO A 217 -17.82 25.56 8.58
N ALA A 218 -17.01 25.31 9.61
CA ALA A 218 -15.97 24.27 9.58
C ALA A 218 -16.55 22.86 9.39
N GLY A 219 -17.63 22.53 10.10
CA GLY A 219 -18.27 21.22 9.97
C GLY A 219 -18.90 21.01 8.60
N ARG A 220 -19.55 22.03 8.02
CA ARG A 220 -20.06 21.98 6.65
C ARG A 220 -18.96 21.81 5.62
N GLU A 221 -17.83 22.49 5.79
CA GLU A 221 -16.66 22.37 4.92
C GLU A 221 -16.08 20.95 4.98
N ALA A 222 -15.94 20.39 6.18
CA ALA A 222 -15.45 19.03 6.38
C ALA A 222 -16.38 17.99 5.72
N LEU A 223 -17.71 18.10 5.92
CA LEU A 223 -18.70 17.23 5.27
C LEU A 223 -18.63 17.32 3.74
N ALA A 224 -18.56 18.53 3.20
CA ALA A 224 -18.46 18.74 1.77
C ALA A 224 -17.16 18.15 1.19
N TRP A 225 -16.05 18.28 1.91
CA TRP A 225 -14.76 17.74 1.52
C TRP A 225 -14.77 16.21 1.52
N ALA A 226 -15.23 15.58 2.60
CA ALA A 226 -15.34 14.12 2.71
C ALA A 226 -16.21 13.55 1.59
N LYS A 227 -17.38 14.15 1.35
CA LYS A 227 -18.29 13.75 0.26
C LYS A 227 -17.64 13.90 -1.11
N LYS A 228 -16.93 15.00 -1.37
CA LYS A 228 -16.27 15.28 -2.65
C LYS A 228 -15.18 14.24 -2.98
N HIS A 229 -14.46 13.75 -1.98
CA HIS A 229 -13.36 12.80 -2.15
C HIS A 229 -13.81 11.35 -1.95
N GLY A 230 -15.10 11.10 -1.76
CA GLY A 230 -15.62 9.74 -1.57
C GLY A 230 -15.16 9.08 -0.27
N ILE A 231 -14.80 9.87 0.75
CA ILE A 231 -14.41 9.35 2.06
C ILE A 231 -15.62 8.69 2.69
N THR A 232 -15.47 7.42 3.07
CA THR A 232 -16.51 6.73 3.83
C THR A 232 -16.28 6.92 5.31
N VAL A 233 -17.36 7.19 6.04
CA VAL A 233 -17.33 7.53 7.46
C VAL A 233 -18.06 6.45 8.23
N ILE A 234 -17.39 5.82 9.20
CA ILE A 234 -17.91 4.75 10.04
C ILE A 234 -17.92 5.24 11.49
N PHE A 235 -19.05 5.09 12.17
CA PHE A 235 -19.20 5.42 13.58
C PHE A 235 -19.22 4.12 14.41
N ASN A 236 -18.10 3.78 15.04
CA ASN A 236 -17.96 2.54 15.81
C ASN A 236 -18.46 2.73 17.25
N HIS A 237 -19.17 1.72 17.77
CA HIS A 237 -19.66 1.73 19.15
C HIS A 237 -18.53 1.69 20.19
N SER A 238 -17.47 0.94 19.96
CA SER A 238 -16.31 0.94 20.85
C SER A 238 -15.36 2.07 20.50
N ASP A 239 -14.59 2.53 21.48
CA ASP A 239 -13.38 3.28 21.16
C ASP A 239 -12.44 2.41 20.33
N LEU A 240 -11.63 3.04 19.47
CA LEU A 240 -10.70 2.31 18.61
C LEU A 240 -9.50 1.94 19.47
N ASN A 241 -9.47 0.71 19.96
CA ASN A 241 -8.23 0.16 20.52
C ASN A 241 -7.30 -0.12 19.35
N ASP A 242 -6.23 0.66 19.23
CA ASP A 242 -5.12 0.22 18.39
C ASP A 242 -4.47 -1.03 19.01
N SER A 243 -3.73 -1.79 18.21
CA SER A 243 -2.99 -2.95 18.69
C SER A 243 -1.88 -2.61 19.70
N GLU A 244 -1.60 -1.32 19.92
CA GLU A 244 -0.62 -0.80 20.88
C GLU A 244 -1.26 -0.37 22.22
N GLY A 245 -2.59 -0.48 22.37
CA GLY A 245 -3.31 -0.10 23.58
C GLY A 245 -3.55 1.40 23.73
N ILE A 246 -3.33 2.20 22.68
CA ILE A 246 -3.73 3.59 22.62
C ILE A 246 -5.19 3.63 22.15
N VAL A 247 -6.02 4.26 22.96
CA VAL A 247 -7.44 4.45 22.67
C VAL A 247 -7.57 5.63 21.71
N GLY A 248 -7.65 5.33 20.41
CA GLY A 248 -7.92 6.31 19.37
C GLY A 248 -9.40 6.73 19.38
N LEU A 249 -9.66 8.03 19.32
CA LEU A 249 -11.02 8.57 19.23
C LEU A 249 -11.55 8.54 17.79
N GLY A 250 -10.64 8.52 16.82
CA GLY A 250 -10.88 8.34 15.40
C GLY A 250 -9.60 7.88 14.72
N ASP A 251 -9.71 7.44 13.47
CA ASP A 251 -8.57 7.29 12.58
C ASP A 251 -9.00 7.43 11.12
N PHE A 252 -8.06 7.89 10.28
CA PHE A 252 -8.20 7.87 8.84
C PHE A 252 -7.29 6.81 8.22
N ASN A 253 -7.89 5.88 7.48
CA ASN A 253 -7.20 4.91 6.66
C ASN A 253 -7.11 5.44 5.22
N ASP A 254 -5.94 5.96 4.87
CA ASP A 254 -5.61 6.53 3.56
C ASP A 254 -5.63 5.50 2.41
N GLU A 255 -5.33 4.24 2.71
CA GLU A 255 -5.40 3.15 1.75
C GLU A 255 -6.84 2.89 1.29
N LEU A 256 -7.81 2.98 2.20
CA LEU A 256 -9.21 2.63 1.95
C LEU A 256 -10.13 3.84 1.74
N ASP A 257 -9.65 5.06 1.97
CA ASP A 257 -10.45 6.28 2.08
C ASP A 257 -11.58 6.12 3.12
N VAL A 258 -11.24 5.55 4.29
CA VAL A 258 -12.17 5.28 5.38
C VAL A 258 -11.77 6.08 6.61
N LEU A 259 -12.72 6.87 7.10
CA LEU A 259 -12.64 7.61 8.35
C LEU A 259 -13.46 6.83 9.38
N ARG A 260 -12.84 6.36 10.45
CA ARG A 260 -13.55 5.72 11.57
C ARG A 260 -13.58 6.68 12.75
N ILE A 261 -14.72 6.72 13.43
CA ILE A 261 -14.94 7.53 14.62
C ILE A 261 -15.42 6.60 15.73
N GLY A 262 -14.62 6.50 16.79
CA GLY A 262 -14.91 5.65 17.94
C GLY A 262 -15.83 6.32 18.97
N GLY A 263 -16.41 5.48 19.83
CA GLY A 263 -17.20 5.91 20.98
C GLY A 263 -18.61 6.39 20.63
N ALA A 264 -19.21 5.86 19.56
CA ALA A 264 -20.53 6.28 19.07
C ALA A 264 -21.67 6.18 20.12
N ASN A 265 -21.53 5.27 21.10
CA ASN A 265 -22.50 5.08 22.19
C ASN A 265 -22.12 5.78 23.52
N THR A 266 -20.88 6.25 23.66
CA THR A 266 -20.35 6.86 24.89
C THR A 266 -20.12 8.36 24.76
N ARG A 267 -19.93 8.87 23.54
CA ARG A 267 -19.57 10.26 23.27
C ARG A 267 -20.77 11.10 22.81
N SER A 268 -20.69 12.39 23.07
CA SER A 268 -21.68 13.35 22.59
C SER A 268 -21.58 13.53 21.06
N PRO A 269 -22.67 13.87 20.36
CA PRO A 269 -22.61 14.25 18.94
C PRO A 269 -21.62 15.39 18.66
N GLU A 270 -21.43 16.31 19.60
CA GLU A 270 -20.47 17.40 19.53
C GLU A 270 -19.02 16.92 19.54
N ASP A 271 -18.69 15.95 20.40
CA ASP A 271 -17.37 15.35 20.46
C ASP A 271 -17.07 14.51 19.22
N LEU A 272 -18.06 13.73 18.76
CA LEU A 272 -17.97 12.96 17.52
C LEU A 272 -17.77 13.89 16.30
N ALA A 273 -18.46 15.03 16.27
CA ALA A 273 -18.31 16.03 15.21
C ALA A 273 -16.93 16.71 15.23
N ALA A 274 -16.40 17.02 16.41
CA ALA A 274 -15.06 17.56 16.53
C ALA A 274 -13.99 16.54 16.05
N THR A 275 -14.14 15.26 16.42
CA THR A 275 -13.28 14.19 15.88
C THR A 275 -13.44 14.04 14.38
N PHE A 276 -14.66 14.12 13.84
CA PHE A 276 -14.85 14.09 12.38
C PHE A 276 -14.05 15.19 11.67
N VAL A 277 -14.09 16.41 12.20
CA VAL A 277 -13.33 17.55 11.63
C VAL A 277 -11.81 17.31 11.74
N HIS A 278 -11.34 16.74 12.85
CA HIS A 278 -9.95 16.32 13.04
C HIS A 278 -9.54 15.27 12.00
N GLU A 279 -10.28 14.18 11.84
CA GLU A 279 -9.92 13.12 10.90
C GLU A 279 -10.03 13.54 9.43
N VAL A 280 -10.91 14.48 9.09
CA VAL A 280 -10.93 15.09 7.75
C VAL A 280 -9.65 15.91 7.51
N ASN A 281 -9.02 16.46 8.55
CA ASN A 281 -7.70 17.08 8.40
C ASN A 281 -6.66 16.05 7.99
N HIS A 282 -6.65 14.85 8.58
CA HIS A 282 -5.78 13.77 8.14
C HIS A 282 -6.03 13.39 6.68
N ALA A 283 -7.30 13.24 6.30
CA ALA A 283 -7.66 12.93 4.92
C ALA A 283 -7.19 14.01 3.91
N ARG A 284 -7.17 15.29 4.30
CA ARG A 284 -6.65 16.38 3.46
C ARG A 284 -5.15 16.29 3.20
N HIS A 285 -4.42 15.67 4.12
CA HIS A 285 -2.99 15.45 3.99
C HIS A 285 -2.66 14.12 3.29
N GLN A 286 -3.65 13.37 2.77
CA GLN A 286 -3.46 12.08 2.10
C GLN A 286 -2.22 12.07 1.18
N GLY A 287 -1.30 11.14 1.44
CA GLY A 287 -0.03 11.02 0.74
C GLY A 287 1.15 11.74 1.42
N GLY A 288 0.90 12.46 2.50
CA GLY A 288 1.89 13.04 3.40
C GLY A 288 1.43 12.96 4.87
N PRO A 289 2.36 12.98 5.83
CA PRO A 289 3.81 12.80 5.70
C PRO A 289 4.14 11.38 5.21
N ASN A 290 5.16 11.26 4.37
CA ASN A 290 5.48 10.00 3.69
C ASN A 290 6.92 9.56 4.00
N PRO A 291 7.12 8.44 4.72
CA PRO A 291 8.44 7.97 5.12
C PRO A 291 9.29 7.46 3.95
N LEU A 292 8.70 7.23 2.76
CA LEU A 292 9.42 6.83 1.56
C LEU A 292 10.10 8.01 0.85
N THR A 293 9.60 9.24 1.08
CA THR A 293 10.09 10.45 0.39
C THR A 293 10.71 11.48 1.34
N MET A 294 10.50 11.35 2.64
CA MET A 294 11.01 12.26 3.67
C MET A 294 12.11 11.59 4.50
N GLY A 295 13.05 12.39 5.00
CA GLY A 295 13.97 11.92 6.04
C GLY A 295 13.21 11.61 7.34
N ARG A 296 13.77 10.76 8.21
CA ARG A 296 13.11 10.37 9.48
C ARG A 296 12.65 11.57 10.31
N GLU A 297 13.55 12.52 10.56
CA GLU A 297 13.23 13.72 11.37
C GLU A 297 12.16 14.59 10.71
N GLU A 298 12.26 14.77 9.39
CA GLU A 298 11.27 15.51 8.59
C GLU A 298 9.89 14.84 8.66
N PHE A 299 9.82 13.51 8.49
CA PHE A 299 8.59 12.73 8.61
C PHE A 299 7.96 12.89 9.99
N VAL A 300 8.75 12.70 11.07
CA VAL A 300 8.23 12.79 12.45
C VAL A 300 7.71 14.19 12.74
N ASN A 301 8.45 15.23 12.37
CA ASN A 301 8.01 16.61 12.59
C ASN A 301 6.75 16.95 11.77
N ALA A 302 6.67 16.50 10.51
CA ALA A 302 5.49 16.70 9.68
C ALA A 302 4.26 15.95 10.21
N ALA A 303 4.42 14.73 10.71
CA ALA A 303 3.34 13.95 11.33
C ALA A 303 2.81 14.60 12.60
N VAL A 304 3.72 15.04 13.49
CA VAL A 304 3.31 15.79 14.69
C VAL A 304 2.60 17.09 14.31
N GLN A 305 3.07 17.78 13.28
CA GLN A 305 2.44 19.02 12.84
C GLN A 305 1.03 18.78 12.27
N GLU A 306 0.83 17.69 11.54
CA GLU A 306 -0.48 17.28 11.03
C GLU A 306 -1.48 17.01 12.17
N GLU A 307 -1.08 16.29 13.22
CA GLU A 307 -1.91 16.05 14.42
C GLU A 307 -2.27 17.35 15.14
N ILE A 308 -1.29 18.25 15.31
CA ILE A 308 -1.51 19.58 15.91
C ILE A 308 -2.54 20.36 15.09
N ASP A 309 -2.41 20.36 13.76
CA ASP A 309 -3.36 21.06 12.89
C ASP A 309 -4.75 20.40 12.95
N GLY A 310 -4.85 19.08 13.07
CA GLY A 310 -6.11 18.37 13.30
C GLY A 310 -6.81 18.83 14.58
N GLU A 311 -6.08 18.90 15.70
CA GLU A 311 -6.62 19.34 16.99
C GLU A 311 -7.09 20.80 16.95
N ILE A 312 -6.35 21.65 16.24
CA ILE A 312 -6.74 23.06 16.02
C ILE A 312 -8.05 23.14 15.24
N ARG A 313 -8.22 22.34 14.17
CA ARG A 313 -9.49 22.29 13.42
C ARG A 313 -10.64 21.80 14.28
N GLY A 314 -10.41 20.78 15.11
CA GLY A 314 -11.39 20.31 16.08
C GLY A 314 -11.75 21.38 17.11
N HIS A 315 -10.79 22.19 17.55
CA HIS A 315 -11.02 23.31 18.44
C HIS A 315 -11.80 24.46 17.77
N GLU A 316 -11.39 24.90 16.57
CA GLU A 316 -12.09 25.91 15.76
C GLU A 316 -13.56 25.54 15.58
N PHE A 317 -13.84 24.27 15.28
CA PHE A 317 -15.19 23.74 15.20
C PHE A 317 -15.99 23.95 16.49
N ARG A 318 -15.42 23.60 17.66
CA ARG A 318 -16.10 23.75 18.96
C ARG A 318 -16.37 25.22 19.30
N VAL A 319 -15.44 26.13 18.99
CA VAL A 319 -15.64 27.57 19.17
C VAL A 319 -16.78 28.08 18.28
N GLN A 320 -16.79 27.68 17.00
CA GLN A 320 -17.87 28.03 16.08
C GLN A 320 -19.22 27.47 16.53
N LEU A 321 -19.24 26.27 17.10
CA LEU A 321 -20.46 25.63 17.59
C LEU A 321 -21.04 26.36 18.80
N ALA A 322 -20.20 26.66 19.79
CA ALA A 322 -20.60 27.46 20.96
C ALA A 322 -21.16 28.83 20.52
N ALA A 323 -20.48 29.51 19.59
CA ALA A 323 -20.95 30.76 19.03
C ALA A 323 -22.30 30.63 18.29
N ALA A 324 -22.49 29.58 17.49
CA ALA A 324 -23.73 29.33 16.77
C ALA A 324 -24.92 29.08 17.72
N ARG A 325 -24.65 28.51 18.91
CA ARG A 325 -25.65 28.23 19.95
C ARG A 325 -25.83 29.36 20.96
N GLY A 326 -25.02 30.42 20.89
CA GLY A 326 -25.04 31.52 21.86
C GLY A 326 -24.52 31.11 23.25
N GLU A 327 -23.67 30.08 23.30
CA GLU A 327 -23.09 29.54 24.53
C GLU A 327 -21.64 30.01 24.70
N PRO A 328 -21.16 30.23 25.94
CA PRO A 328 -19.76 30.51 26.18
C PRO A 328 -18.92 29.25 25.94
N TYR A 329 -17.87 29.38 25.13
CA TYR A 329 -16.91 28.29 24.96
C TYR A 329 -16.03 28.15 26.21
N THR A 330 -16.05 26.97 26.83
CA THR A 330 -15.44 26.71 28.14
C THR A 330 -13.96 26.27 28.09
N GLY A 331 -13.33 26.22 26.92
CA GLY A 331 -11.90 25.87 26.84
C GLY A 331 -11.60 24.40 27.16
N SER A 332 -12.48 23.46 26.78
CA SER A 332 -12.33 22.06 27.20
C SER A 332 -11.10 21.32 26.62
N SER A 333 -10.45 21.84 25.57
CA SER A 333 -9.20 21.28 25.01
C SER A 333 -7.94 21.90 25.63
N ASP A 334 -6.81 21.20 25.59
CA ASP A 334 -5.51 21.76 26.02
C ASP A 334 -5.17 23.05 25.26
N TYR A 335 -5.41 23.04 23.94
CA TYR A 335 -5.31 24.24 23.10
C TYR A 335 -6.19 25.38 23.63
N GLY A 336 -7.46 25.10 23.93
CA GLY A 336 -8.41 26.12 24.38
C GLY A 336 -8.04 26.72 25.74
N ARG A 337 -7.57 25.89 26.67
CA ARG A 337 -7.07 26.37 27.97
C ARG A 337 -5.85 27.27 27.81
N ALA A 338 -4.85 26.83 27.04
CA ALA A 338 -3.64 27.60 26.80
C ALA A 338 -3.93 28.91 26.07
N TYR A 339 -4.82 28.88 25.07
CA TYR A 339 -5.30 30.06 24.36
C TYR A 339 -5.90 31.08 25.35
N GLN A 340 -6.86 30.65 26.17
CA GLN A 340 -7.57 31.53 27.10
C GLN A 340 -6.64 32.09 28.17
N ALA A 341 -5.75 31.27 28.73
CA ALA A 341 -4.75 31.69 29.70
C ALA A 341 -3.81 32.76 29.11
N ALA A 342 -3.26 32.53 27.91
CA ALA A 342 -2.33 33.47 27.31
C ALA A 342 -2.97 34.83 26.96
N VAL A 343 -4.22 34.82 26.48
CA VAL A 343 -4.97 36.07 26.23
C VAL A 343 -5.26 36.80 27.54
N HIS A 344 -5.63 36.06 28.60
CA HIS A 344 -5.87 36.63 29.93
C HIS A 344 -4.60 37.28 30.50
N ASP A 345 -3.49 36.54 30.50
CA ASP A 345 -2.21 36.99 31.05
C ASP A 345 -1.68 38.22 30.30
N GLU A 346 -1.82 38.25 28.98
CA GLU A 346 -1.40 39.39 28.16
C GLU A 346 -2.26 40.62 28.40
N ASN A 347 -3.58 40.47 28.52
CA ASN A 347 -4.48 41.58 28.89
C ASN A 347 -4.18 42.10 30.29
N TYR A 348 -3.91 41.21 31.25
CA TYR A 348 -3.50 41.57 32.60
C TYR A 348 -2.20 42.40 32.57
N ARG A 349 -1.18 41.94 31.83
CA ARG A 349 0.08 42.67 31.67
C ARG A 349 -0.09 44.03 30.99
N ARG A 350 -0.96 44.12 29.97
CA ARG A 350 -1.28 45.40 29.29
C ARG A 350 -1.99 46.36 30.24
N SER A 351 -2.90 45.86 31.06
CA SER A 351 -3.56 46.65 32.12
C SER A 351 -2.57 47.20 33.14
N GLU A 352 -1.59 46.41 33.60
CA GLU A 352 -0.52 46.89 34.50
C GLU A 352 0.33 48.00 33.87
N GLN A 353 0.42 48.02 32.53
CA GLN A 353 1.17 49.02 31.76
C GLN A 353 0.30 50.22 31.33
N GLY A 354 -0.99 50.26 31.68
CA GLY A 354 -1.93 51.30 31.22
C GLY A 354 -2.19 51.25 29.71
N LEU A 355 -1.97 50.11 29.07
CA LEU A 355 -2.26 49.87 27.66
C LEU A 355 -3.70 49.36 27.49
N PRO A 356 -4.36 49.62 26.34
CA PRO A 356 -5.65 49.01 26.05
C PRO A 356 -5.52 47.49 25.94
N GLU A 357 -6.62 46.78 26.23
CA GLU A 357 -6.74 45.34 25.99
C GLU A 357 -6.43 44.99 24.52
N LEU A 358 -6.12 43.71 24.30
CA LEU A 358 -5.89 43.14 22.99
C LEU A 358 -7.12 43.36 22.09
N THR A 359 -6.85 43.74 20.83
CA THR A 359 -7.89 43.64 19.79
C THR A 359 -8.22 42.16 19.52
N ALA A 360 -9.35 41.87 18.85
CA ALA A 360 -9.72 40.50 18.50
C ALA A 360 -8.61 39.76 17.73
N ASP A 361 -7.99 40.43 16.74
CA ASP A 361 -6.90 39.85 15.95
C ASP A 361 -5.62 39.64 16.78
N GLU A 362 -5.34 40.53 17.74
CA GLU A 362 -4.21 40.38 18.65
C GLU A 362 -4.43 39.21 19.62
N ALA A 363 -5.64 39.10 20.19
CA ALA A 363 -6.02 37.99 21.05
C ALA A 363 -5.94 36.66 20.30
N GLN A 364 -6.42 36.60 19.06
CA GLN A 364 -6.26 35.42 18.21
C GLN A 364 -4.80 35.05 18.01
N ARG A 365 -3.93 35.99 17.61
CA ARG A 365 -2.50 35.68 17.41
C ARG A 365 -1.81 35.21 18.70
N VAL A 366 -2.08 35.85 19.83
CA VAL A 366 -1.48 35.49 21.13
C VAL A 366 -1.97 34.11 21.57
N GLY A 367 -3.27 33.89 21.50
CA GLY A 367 -3.89 32.63 21.89
C GLY A 367 -3.50 31.48 20.96
N ASP A 368 -3.50 31.67 19.64
CA ASP A 368 -3.16 30.64 18.65
C ASP A 368 -1.72 30.15 18.83
N ARG A 369 -0.79 31.08 19.11
CA ARG A 369 0.61 30.75 19.39
C ARG A 369 0.72 29.90 20.66
N ALA A 370 0.10 30.34 21.75
CA ALA A 370 0.15 29.61 23.02
C ALA A 370 -0.53 28.23 22.93
N GLY A 371 -1.67 28.15 22.24
CA GLY A 371 -2.36 26.89 21.98
C GLY A 371 -1.50 25.90 21.19
N ARG A 372 -0.82 26.37 20.13
CA ARG A 372 0.11 25.54 19.34
C ARG A 372 1.30 25.07 20.16
N GLU A 373 1.90 25.95 20.95
CA GLU A 373 3.01 25.61 21.85
C GLU A 373 2.59 24.54 22.88
N ALA A 374 1.40 24.69 23.47
CA ALA A 374 0.84 23.71 24.41
C ALA A 374 0.58 22.34 23.76
N LEU A 375 0.01 22.30 22.55
CA LEU A 375 -0.16 21.04 21.81
C LEU A 375 1.18 20.38 21.45
N GLN A 376 2.19 21.18 21.12
CA GLN A 376 3.51 20.66 20.83
C GLN A 376 4.21 20.10 22.08
N GLU A 377 4.06 20.75 23.23
CA GLU A 377 4.52 20.21 24.51
C GLU A 377 3.76 18.94 24.89
N TRP A 378 2.44 18.93 24.72
CA TRP A 378 1.61 17.76 24.93
C TRP A 378 2.09 16.58 24.08
N ALA A 379 2.28 16.78 22.77
CA ALA A 379 2.76 15.74 21.85
C ALA A 379 4.13 15.17 22.25
N ARG A 380 5.04 16.01 22.78
CA ARG A 380 6.30 15.53 23.37
C ARG A 380 6.07 14.70 24.63
N SER A 381 5.16 15.12 25.50
CA SER A 381 4.90 14.45 26.78
C SER A 381 4.14 13.12 26.65
N THR A 382 3.30 12.98 25.63
CA THR A 382 2.46 11.80 25.39
C THR A 382 3.14 10.74 24.52
N GLY A 383 4.35 11.03 24.01
CA GLY A 383 5.14 10.09 23.25
C GLY A 383 4.80 10.03 21.75
N TYR A 384 4.15 11.07 21.19
CA TYR A 384 3.80 11.10 19.75
C TYR A 384 5.05 11.04 18.88
N TYR A 385 6.13 11.70 19.30
CA TYR A 385 7.41 11.66 18.58
C TYR A 385 7.98 10.23 18.53
N GLU A 386 7.93 9.50 19.64
CA GLU A 386 8.36 8.10 19.74
C GLU A 386 7.45 7.19 18.91
N GLN A 387 6.13 7.42 18.94
CA GLN A 387 5.15 6.69 18.15
C GLN A 387 5.42 6.85 16.65
N PHE A 388 5.55 8.09 16.14
CA PHE A 388 5.84 8.32 14.73
C PHE A 388 7.23 7.83 14.33
N ASN A 389 8.22 7.87 15.23
CA ASN A 389 9.50 7.21 14.98
C ASN A 389 9.35 5.69 14.78
N ARG A 390 8.53 5.01 15.61
CA ARG A 390 8.23 3.58 15.42
C ARG A 390 7.50 3.33 14.11
N GLN A 391 6.53 4.17 13.76
CA GLN A 391 5.80 4.05 12.49
C GLN A 391 6.71 4.20 11.28
N TYR A 392 7.68 5.13 11.33
CA TYR A 392 8.72 5.25 10.29
C TYR A 392 9.47 3.93 10.11
N ASP A 393 9.87 3.30 11.22
CA ASP A 393 10.61 2.03 11.18
C ASP A 393 9.78 0.87 10.65
N LEU A 394 8.53 0.76 11.07
CA LEU A 394 7.61 -0.29 10.60
C LEU A 394 7.30 -0.12 9.11
N ARG A 395 7.01 1.10 8.64
CA ARG A 395 6.64 1.35 7.24
C ARG A 395 7.84 1.33 6.29
N PHE A 396 9.02 1.78 6.73
CA PHE A 396 10.20 1.90 5.86
C PHE A 396 11.17 0.71 5.98
N LEU A 397 11.52 0.30 7.20
CA LEU A 397 12.63 -0.64 7.40
C LEU A 397 12.22 -2.11 7.39
N GLU A 398 11.02 -2.46 7.88
CA GLU A 398 10.58 -3.87 7.85
C GLU A 398 10.45 -4.44 6.43
N PRO A 399 9.85 -3.72 5.45
CA PRO A 399 9.79 -4.20 4.08
C PRO A 399 11.18 -4.41 3.46
N ILE A 400 12.15 -3.55 3.78
CA ILE A 400 13.54 -3.64 3.27
C ILE A 400 14.28 -4.82 3.91
N LYS A 401 14.10 -5.05 5.22
CA LYS A 401 14.74 -6.18 5.94
C LYS A 401 14.28 -7.54 5.39
N ILE A 402 13.00 -7.68 5.06
CA ILE A 402 12.44 -8.90 4.46
C ILE A 402 13.07 -9.18 3.08
N LEU A 403 13.49 -8.15 2.34
CA LEU A 403 14.13 -8.30 1.03
C LEU A 403 15.65 -8.53 1.10
N GLY A 404 16.28 -8.27 2.25
CA GLY A 404 17.74 -8.24 2.41
C GLY A 404 18.37 -9.42 3.15
N THR A 405 17.59 -10.28 3.82
CA THR A 405 18.13 -11.46 4.49
C THR A 405 18.28 -12.62 3.49
N PRO A 406 19.50 -13.07 3.16
CA PRO A 406 19.68 -14.32 2.46
C PRO A 406 19.19 -15.45 3.38
N SER A 407 18.18 -16.18 2.92
CA SER A 407 17.67 -17.40 3.56
C SER A 407 18.69 -18.53 3.52
#